data_AF-A0A972X6K1-F1
#
_entry.id   AF-A0A972X6K1-F1
#
_cell.length_a   1.000
_cell.length_b   1.000
_cell.length_c   1.000
_cell.angle_alpha   90.00
_cell.angle_beta   90.00
_cell.angle_gamma   90.00
#
_symmetry.space_group_name_H-M   'P 1'
#
loop_
_entity.id
_entity.type
_entity.pdbx_description
1 polymer ?
#
loop_
_entity_poly.entity_id
_entity_poly.type
_entity_poly.pdbx_seq_one_letter_code
_entity_poly.pdbx_strand_id
1 'polypeptide(L)'
;HWTKHDKRLARDMGRVKWGDEGYAREELVAELGAAFLCADLGITPEVREDHAAYIASWLEVLKGDKRFVFSAASHAQRAVDYLHGLQARGDEEEIARAAA
;
A
#
# COMPACT_ATOMS: atom_id res chain seq x y z
N HIS A 1 -4.34 -0.19 -3.49
CA HIS A 1 -5.78 0.03 -3.77
C HIS A 1 -6.71 -1.13 -3.46
N TRP A 2 -6.59 -2.31 -4.09
CA TRP A 2 -7.59 -3.39 -3.95
C TRP A 2 -7.98 -3.67 -2.49
N THR A 3 -7.03 -3.78 -1.57
CA THR A 3 -7.28 -4.08 -0.14
C THR A 3 -8.17 -3.09 0.62
N LYS A 4 -8.44 -1.89 0.08
CA LYS A 4 -9.26 -0.84 0.72
C LYS A 4 -10.72 -1.23 0.96
N HIS A 5 -11.29 -2.00 0.04
CA HIS A 5 -12.73 -2.31 -0.03
C HIS A 5 -13.31 -2.79 1.31
N ASP A 6 -14.59 -2.51 1.54
CA ASP A 6 -15.32 -2.77 2.79
C ASP A 6 -15.23 -4.23 3.29
N LYS A 7 -15.29 -5.21 2.38
CA LYS A 7 -15.11 -6.64 2.66
C LYS A 7 -13.66 -7.09 2.91
N ARG A 8 -12.71 -6.16 2.97
CA ARG A 8 -11.27 -6.43 3.18
C ARG A 8 -10.76 -5.63 4.38
N LEU A 9 -9.99 -4.58 4.16
CA LEU A 9 -9.44 -3.76 5.25
C LEU A 9 -10.31 -2.55 5.59
N ALA A 10 -11.39 -2.31 4.84
CA ALA A 10 -12.38 -1.26 5.09
C ALA A 10 -11.75 0.08 5.49
N ARG A 11 -10.69 0.49 4.77
CA ARG A 11 -9.97 1.73 5.09
C ARG A 11 -10.81 2.91 4.66
N ASP A 12 -11.23 3.71 5.63
CA ASP A 12 -11.83 5.01 5.43
C ASP A 12 -10.80 6.11 5.70
N MET A 13 -10.64 6.99 4.71
CA MET A 13 -9.75 8.15 4.76
C MET A 13 -10.53 9.46 4.66
N GLY A 14 -11.86 9.43 4.87
CA GLY A 14 -12.73 10.60 4.80
C GLY A 14 -12.95 11.12 3.38
N ARG A 15 -12.91 10.23 2.37
CA ARG A 15 -13.13 10.61 0.97
C ARG A 15 -14.62 10.95 0.76
N VAL A 16 -14.88 12.20 0.39
CA VAL A 16 -16.20 12.75 0.05
C VAL A 16 -16.36 12.90 -1.47
N LYS A 17 -15.27 13.21 -2.22
CA LYS A 17 -15.26 13.35 -3.68
C LYS A 17 -13.93 12.89 -4.31
N TRP A 18 -13.86 12.83 -5.63
CA TRP A 18 -12.58 12.57 -6.33
C TRP A 18 -11.65 13.78 -6.16
N GLY A 19 -10.38 13.54 -5.84
CA GLY A 19 -9.36 14.59 -5.71
C GLY A 19 -9.44 15.42 -4.42
N ASP A 20 -10.15 14.94 -3.40
CA ASP A 20 -10.11 15.55 -2.08
C ASP A 20 -8.97 15.00 -1.21
N GLU A 21 -8.83 15.54 -0.01
CA GLU A 21 -7.78 15.14 0.93
C GLU A 21 -7.83 13.64 1.26
N GLY A 22 -9.02 13.05 1.37
CA GLY A 22 -9.20 11.62 1.61
C GLY A 22 -8.73 10.76 0.43
N TYR A 23 -8.84 11.25 -0.80
CA TYR A 23 -8.23 10.64 -1.96
C TYR A 23 -6.69 10.64 -1.86
N ALA A 24 -6.08 11.80 -1.61
CA ALA A 24 -4.62 11.91 -1.49
C ALA A 24 -4.05 11.07 -0.34
N ARG A 25 -4.78 10.99 0.79
CA ARG A 25 -4.43 10.13 1.93
C ARG A 25 -4.41 8.64 1.58
N GLU A 26 -5.40 8.16 0.83
CA GLU A 26 -5.42 6.75 0.38
C GLU A 26 -4.37 6.47 -0.71
N GLU A 27 -4.08 7.41 -1.61
CA GLU A 27 -3.00 7.24 -2.59
C GLU A 27 -1.65 7.06 -1.89
N LEU A 28 -1.36 7.85 -0.84
CA LEU A 28 -0.14 7.67 -0.05
C LEU A 28 -0.05 6.26 0.58
N VAL A 29 -1.17 5.73 1.11
CA VAL A 29 -1.23 4.37 1.63
C VAL A 29 -0.96 3.34 0.54
N ALA A 30 -1.57 3.52 -0.63
CA ALA A 30 -1.42 2.58 -1.74
C ALA A 30 0.01 2.51 -2.27
N GLU A 31 0.72 3.64 -2.28
CA GLU A 31 2.05 3.76 -2.86
C GLU A 31 3.15 3.29 -1.91
N LEU A 32 3.01 3.58 -0.61
CA LEU A 32 3.82 2.91 0.41
C LEU A 32 3.60 1.40 0.38
N GLY A 33 2.35 0.95 0.23
CA GLY A 33 2.03 -0.48 0.11
C GLY A 33 2.62 -1.12 -1.13
N ALA A 34 2.61 -0.42 -2.27
CA ALA A 34 3.25 -0.88 -3.51
C ALA A 34 4.77 -0.98 -3.34
N ALA A 35 5.40 0.01 -2.72
CA ALA A 35 6.84 0.00 -2.44
C ALA A 35 7.23 -1.16 -1.51
N PHE A 36 6.48 -1.41 -0.44
CA PHE A 36 6.71 -2.54 0.47
C PHE A 36 6.57 -3.87 -0.27
N LEU A 37 5.51 -4.04 -1.05
CA LEU A 37 5.29 -5.28 -1.81
C LEU A 37 6.36 -5.50 -2.88
N CYS A 38 6.82 -4.44 -3.55
CA CYS A 38 7.92 -4.52 -4.50
C CYS A 38 9.22 -4.96 -3.81
N ALA A 39 9.51 -4.42 -2.64
CA ALA A 39 10.67 -4.83 -1.84
C ALA A 39 10.58 -6.30 -1.43
N ASP A 40 9.42 -6.76 -0.95
CA ASP A 40 9.19 -8.15 -0.55
C ASP A 40 9.34 -9.13 -1.71
N LEU A 41 8.85 -8.76 -2.90
CA LEU A 41 8.86 -9.60 -4.10
C LEU A 41 10.15 -9.48 -4.93
N GLY A 42 11.10 -8.64 -4.52
CA GLY A 42 12.32 -8.36 -5.29
C GLY A 42 12.06 -7.67 -6.63
N ILE A 43 10.94 -6.96 -6.76
CA ILE A 43 10.57 -6.21 -7.96
C ILE A 43 11.19 -4.82 -7.86
N THR A 44 11.99 -4.43 -8.85
CA THR A 44 12.48 -3.05 -8.96
C THR A 44 11.42 -2.21 -9.67
N PRO A 45 10.83 -1.19 -9.02
CA PRO A 45 9.86 -0.33 -9.67
C PRO A 45 10.57 0.58 -10.69
N GLU A 46 10.03 0.66 -11.91
CA GLU A 46 10.47 1.65 -12.89
C GLU A 46 9.82 3.01 -12.60
N VAL A 47 10.60 4.08 -12.69
CA VAL A 47 10.09 5.45 -12.53
C VAL A 47 9.32 5.83 -13.80
N ARG A 48 8.02 6.14 -13.66
CA ARG A 48 7.21 6.68 -14.75
C ARG A 48 6.92 8.16 -14.50
N GLU A 49 6.87 8.95 -15.57
CA GLU A 49 6.66 10.41 -15.49
C GLU A 49 5.31 10.80 -14.86
N ASP A 50 4.29 9.96 -14.98
CA ASP A 50 2.97 10.17 -14.38
C ASP A 50 2.95 10.01 -12.85
N HIS A 51 4.00 9.46 -12.22
CA HIS A 51 4.10 9.30 -10.76
C HIS A 51 4.32 10.63 -10.02
N ALA A 52 4.91 11.63 -10.69
CA ALA A 52 5.25 12.91 -10.06
C ALA A 52 4.00 13.70 -9.60
N ALA A 53 2.87 13.54 -10.30
CA ALA A 53 1.61 14.19 -9.94
C ALA A 53 1.06 13.68 -8.59
N TYR A 54 1.29 12.40 -8.25
CA TYR A 54 0.85 11.83 -6.99
C TYR A 54 1.72 12.30 -5.81
N ILE A 55 3.03 12.42 -6.01
CA ILE A 55 3.96 12.97 -5.01
C ILE A 55 3.54 14.40 -4.60
N ALA A 56 3.13 15.24 -5.56
CA ALA A 56 2.65 16.59 -5.27
C ALA A 56 1.43 16.58 -4.33
N SER A 57 0.47 15.69 -4.56
CA SER A 57 -0.71 15.54 -3.70
C SER A 57 -0.37 15.04 -2.29
N TRP A 58 0.63 14.17 -2.14
CA TRP A 58 1.06 13.68 -0.82
C TRP A 58 1.78 14.75 -0.03
N LEU A 59 2.56 15.61 -0.70
CA LEU A 59 3.22 16.75 -0.07
C LEU A 59 2.20 17.70 0.56
N GLU A 60 1.06 17.93 -0.08
CA GLU A 60 -0.02 18.76 0.51
C GLU A 60 -0.62 18.11 1.77
N VAL A 61 -0.88 16.81 1.76
CA VAL A 61 -1.33 16.08 2.96
C VAL A 61 -0.31 16.17 4.09
N LEU A 62 0.97 15.98 3.79
CA LEU A 62 2.05 15.99 4.78
C LEU A 62 2.38 17.40 5.29
N LYS A 63 2.12 18.45 4.50
CA LYS A 63 2.18 19.84 4.99
C LYS A 63 1.11 20.09 6.05
N GLY A 64 -0.10 19.55 5.86
CA GLY A 64 -1.20 19.66 6.83
C GLY A 64 -1.03 18.76 8.07
N ASP A 65 -0.49 17.55 7.89
CA ASP A 65 -0.22 16.60 8.97
C ASP A 65 1.05 15.78 8.70
N LYS A 66 2.17 16.26 9.26
CA LYS A 66 3.47 15.60 9.12
C LYS A 66 3.53 14.20 9.76
N ARG A 67 2.63 13.90 10.70
CA ARG A 67 2.59 12.58 11.36
C ARG A 67 1.80 11.56 10.54
N PHE A 68 1.04 12.01 9.55
CA PHE A 68 0.25 11.13 8.72
C PHE A 68 1.09 10.07 8.00
N VAL A 69 2.36 10.36 7.68
CA VAL A 69 3.29 9.38 7.08
C VAL A 69 3.38 8.07 7.88
N PHE A 70 3.36 8.15 9.22
CA PHE A 70 3.42 6.96 10.07
C PHE A 70 2.11 6.17 10.04
N SER A 71 0.98 6.87 10.04
CA SER A 71 -0.34 6.24 9.90
C SER A 71 -0.47 5.57 8.53
N ALA A 72 -0.06 6.26 7.47
CA ALA A 72 -0.08 5.75 6.12
C ALA A 72 0.80 4.49 5.98
N ALA A 73 2.01 4.51 6.54
CA ALA A 73 2.90 3.35 6.59
C ALA A 73 2.28 2.17 7.36
N SER A 74 1.64 2.41 8.51
CA SER A 74 0.94 1.36 9.26
C SER A 74 -0.20 0.73 8.46
N HIS A 75 -1.00 1.55 7.77
CA HIS A 75 -2.05 1.06 6.88
C HIS A 75 -1.51 0.32 5.66
N ALA A 76 -0.39 0.77 5.11
CA ALA A 76 0.31 0.11 4.01
C ALA A 76 0.82 -1.26 4.43
N GLN A 77 1.47 -1.38 5.60
CA GLN A 77 1.93 -2.67 6.12
C GLN A 77 0.77 -3.65 6.29
N ARG A 78 -0.34 -3.21 6.92
CA ARG A 78 -1.55 -4.04 7.05
C ARG A 78 -2.10 -4.50 5.70
N ALA A 79 -1.99 -3.67 4.65
CA ALA A 79 -2.39 -4.03 3.31
C ALA A 79 -1.49 -5.11 2.71
N VAL A 80 -0.18 -5.00 2.88
CA VAL A 80 0.80 -5.99 2.42
C VAL A 80 0.62 -7.31 3.18
N ASP A 81 0.51 -7.28 4.51
CA ASP A 81 0.27 -8.46 5.35
C ASP A 81 -1.00 -9.20 4.92
N TYR A 82 -2.07 -8.46 4.62
CA TYR A 82 -3.32 -9.04 4.12
C TYR A 82 -3.12 -9.77 2.79
N LEU A 83 -2.32 -9.23 1.87
CA LEU A 83 -2.04 -9.85 0.56
C LEU A 83 -1.19 -11.11 0.72
N HIS A 84 -0.17 -11.08 1.56
CA HIS A 84 0.66 -12.25 1.88
C HIS A 84 -0.17 -13.35 2.55
N GLY A 85 -1.08 -12.98 3.46
CA GLY A 85 -1.97 -13.93 4.12
C GLY A 85 -2.98 -14.63 3.20
N LEU A 86 -3.18 -14.11 1.97
CA LEU A 86 -4.00 -14.76 0.94
C LEU A 86 -3.23 -15.73 0.05
N GLN A 87 -1.89 -15.72 0.10
CA GLN A 87 -1.09 -16.68 -0.66
C GLN A 87 -1.34 -18.10 -0.12
N ALA A 88 -1.44 -19.07 -1.02
CA ALA A 88 -1.59 -20.46 -0.61
C ALA A 88 -0.35 -20.88 0.18
N ARG A 89 -0.52 -21.55 1.33
CA ARG A 89 0.60 -22.11 2.13
C ARG A 89 1.36 -23.26 1.43
N GLY A 90 1.14 -23.45 0.12
CA GLY A 90 1.58 -24.61 -0.65
C GLY A 90 3.09 -24.72 -0.81
N ASP A 91 3.82 -23.61 -0.72
CA ASP A 91 5.23 -23.62 -1.09
C ASP A 91 6.14 -23.97 0.09
N GLU A 92 5.76 -23.71 1.35
CA GLU A 92 6.63 -24.03 2.49
C GLU A 92 6.76 -25.55 2.73
N GLU A 93 5.68 -26.31 2.58
CA GLU A 93 5.74 -27.78 2.69
C GLU A 93 6.36 -28.44 1.45
N GLU A 94 6.17 -27.89 0.26
CA GLU A 94 6.74 -28.43 -0.98
C GLU A 94 8.24 -28.10 -1.11
N ILE A 95 8.65 -26.89 -0.73
CA ILE A 95 10.07 -26.49 -0.61
C ILE A 95 10.75 -27.28 0.51
N ALA A 96 10.12 -27.44 1.68
CA ALA A 96 10.68 -28.24 2.76
C ALA A 96 10.81 -29.74 2.39
N ARG A 97 9.90 -30.27 1.58
CA ARG A 97 10.02 -31.64 1.02
C ARG A 97 11.07 -31.75 -0.07
N ALA A 98 11.23 -30.72 -0.91
CA ALA A 98 12.25 -30.72 -1.97
C ALA A 98 13.67 -30.51 -1.44
N ALA A 99 13.81 -29.91 -0.25
CA ALA A 99 15.07 -29.68 0.44
C ALA A 99 15.48 -30.82 1.40
N ALA A 100 14.64 -31.84 1.59
CA ALA A 100 14.88 -33.01 2.43
C ALA A 100 15.21 -34.26 1.59
#